data_AF-A0A942FSA7-F1
#
_entry.id   AF-A0A942FSA7-F1
#
_cell.length_a   1.000
_cell.length_b   1.000
_cell.length_c   1.000
_cell.angle_alpha   90.00
_cell.angle_beta   90.00
_cell.angle_gamma   90.00
#
_symmetry.space_group_name_H-M   'P 1'
#
loop_
_entity.id
_entity.type
_entity.pdbx_description
1 polymer ?
#
loop_
_entity_poly.entity_id
_entity_poly.type
_entity_poly.pdbx_seq_one_letter_code
_entity_poly.pdbx_strand_id
1 'polypeptide(L)'
;MTGGTFTISNGGVFGSLMSTPIINPPQSAVLGLHRIEDRPVVRDGQIVIRPMMYLALSYDHRLIDGREAVTALKIIKEAIEDPTRLLIDL
;
A
#
# COMPACT_ATOMS: atom_id res chain seq x y z
N MET A 1 12.65 -6.09 -19.52
CA MET A 1 11.21 -6.08 -19.19
C MET A 1 10.66 -4.72 -19.58
N THR A 2 10.07 -4.58 -20.76
CA THR A 2 9.55 -3.32 -21.30
C THR A 2 8.03 -3.23 -21.10
N GLY A 3 7.48 -2.01 -21.03
CA GLY A 3 6.02 -1.77 -21.05
C GLY A 3 5.28 -1.80 -19.71
N GLY A 4 5.97 -1.84 -18.56
CA GLY A 4 5.30 -1.76 -17.25
C GLY A 4 4.70 -0.37 -17.00
N THR A 5 3.48 -0.31 -16.45
CA THR A 5 2.76 0.94 -16.14
C THR A 5 2.69 1.27 -14.65
N PHE A 6 2.86 0.26 -13.80
CA PHE A 6 2.85 0.37 -12.34
C PHE A 6 3.76 -0.71 -11.73
N THR A 7 4.38 -0.40 -10.60
CA THR A 7 5.27 -1.34 -9.90
C THR A 7 4.74 -1.64 -8.50
N ILE A 8 4.79 -2.92 -8.13
CA ILE A 8 4.62 -3.38 -6.75
C ILE A 8 5.95 -3.96 -6.30
N SER A 9 6.47 -3.49 -5.18
CA SER A 9 7.72 -3.96 -4.57
C SER A 9 7.43 -4.52 -3.19
N ASN A 10 7.68 -5.81 -2.98
CA ASN A 10 7.51 -6.44 -1.67
C ASN A 10 8.84 -6.53 -0.92
N GLY A 11 9.17 -5.49 -0.16
CA GLY A 11 10.32 -5.48 0.76
C GLY A 11 10.08 -6.27 2.05
N GLY A 12 8.81 -6.63 2.33
CA GLY A 12 8.42 -7.38 3.51
C GLY A 12 9.04 -8.77 3.60
N VAL A 13 9.36 -9.39 2.46
CA VAL A 13 10.08 -10.68 2.40
C VAL A 13 11.47 -10.62 3.02
N PHE A 14 12.06 -9.42 3.10
CA PHE A 14 13.37 -9.16 3.73
C PHE A 14 13.23 -8.60 5.16
N GLY A 15 12.01 -8.58 5.71
CA GLY A 15 11.75 -8.08 7.06
C GLY A 15 11.69 -6.55 7.19
N SER A 16 11.60 -5.81 6.08
CA SER A 16 11.44 -4.35 6.12
C SER A 16 10.13 -3.97 6.82
N LEU A 17 10.22 -3.10 7.83
CA LEU A 17 9.06 -2.53 8.52
C LEU A 17 8.37 -1.46 7.67
N MET A 18 9.15 -0.52 7.12
CA MET A 18 8.69 0.59 6.31
C MET A 18 9.87 1.13 5.49
N SER A 19 9.61 1.54 4.26
CA SER A 19 10.61 2.11 3.35
C SER A 19 9.94 3.10 2.40
N THR A 20 10.75 3.94 1.75
CA THR A 20 10.34 4.83 0.67
C THR A 20 10.70 4.19 -0.66
N PRO A 21 9.78 3.48 -1.34
CA PRO A 21 10.10 2.82 -2.60
C PRO A 21 10.47 3.85 -3.67
N ILE A 22 11.43 3.51 -4.53
CA ILE A 22 11.90 4.40 -5.60
C ILE A 22 11.14 4.07 -6.88
N ILE A 23 10.58 5.10 -7.52
CA ILE A 23 9.86 4.97 -8.79
C ILE A 23 10.84 4.43 -9.85
N ASN A 24 10.40 3.45 -10.64
CA ASN A 24 11.15 2.92 -11.77
C ASN A 24 10.69 3.60 -13.07
N PRO A 25 11.44 4.58 -13.62
CA PRO A 25 11.03 5.30 -14.82
C PRO A 25 10.88 4.33 -16.01
N PRO A 26 9.91 4.55 -16.92
CA PRO A 26 9.08 5.75 -17.07
C PRO A 26 7.76 5.75 -16.28
N GLN A 27 7.59 4.86 -15.29
CA GLN A 27 6.35 4.79 -14.51
C GLN A 27 6.18 5.99 -13.58
N SER A 28 4.93 6.27 -13.19
CA SER A 28 4.59 7.44 -12.36
C SER A 28 4.45 7.13 -10.87
N ALA A 29 4.38 5.84 -10.48
CA ALA A 29 4.19 5.45 -9.10
C ALA A 29 4.71 4.02 -8.81
N VAL A 30 4.96 3.74 -7.53
CA VAL A 30 5.32 2.42 -7.01
C VAL A 30 4.68 2.18 -5.64
N LEU A 31 4.05 1.02 -5.48
CA LEU A 31 3.50 0.54 -4.21
C LEU A 31 4.52 -0.37 -3.50
N GLY A 32 4.97 0.04 -2.32
CA GLY A 32 5.79 -0.74 -1.42
C GLY A 32 4.96 -1.53 -0.42
N LEU A 33 5.13 -2.85 -0.41
CA LEU A 33 4.61 -3.77 0.61
C LEU A 33 5.73 -4.10 1.61
N HIS A 34 5.37 -4.13 2.89
CA HIS A 34 6.30 -4.36 4.00
C HIS A 34 5.91 -5.62 4.76
N ARG A 35 6.67 -6.00 5.79
CA ARG A 35 6.39 -7.24 6.50
C ARG A 35 5.03 -7.17 7.18
N ILE A 36 4.37 -8.32 7.24
CA ILE A 36 3.20 -8.52 8.09
C ILE A 36 3.72 -8.96 9.45
N GLU A 37 3.33 -8.26 10.50
CA GLU A 37 3.63 -8.66 11.89
C GLU A 37 2.46 -8.35 12.81
N ASP A 38 2.36 -9.10 13.90
CA ASP A 38 1.33 -8.89 14.91
C ASP A 38 1.59 -7.60 15.68
N ARG A 39 0.61 -6.71 15.73
CA ARG A 39 0.71 -5.42 16.40
C ARG A 39 -0.52 -5.12 17.25
N PRO A 40 -0.35 -4.45 18.40
CA PRO A 40 -1.48 -3.95 19.17
C PRO A 40 -2.12 -2.78 18.41
N VAL A 41 -3.43 -2.85 18.20
CA VAL A 41 -4.24 -1.80 17.58
C VAL A 41 -5.50 -1.59 18.39
N VAL A 42 -6.07 -0.38 18.32
CA VAL A 42 -7.35 -0.09 18.97
C VAL A 42 -8.49 -0.39 18.01
N ARG A 43 -9.44 -1.24 18.43
CA ARG A 43 -10.70 -1.51 17.74
C ARG A 43 -11.83 -1.45 18.76
N ASP A 44 -12.87 -0.69 18.45
CA ASP A 44 -14.06 -0.55 19.31
C ASP A 44 -13.72 -0.20 20.77
N GLY A 45 -12.70 0.64 20.96
CA GLY A 45 -12.23 1.08 22.28
C GLY A 45 -11.35 0.08 23.04
N GLN A 46 -11.02 -1.08 22.45
CA GLN A 46 -10.19 -2.11 23.06
C GLN A 46 -8.87 -2.30 22.32
N ILE A 47 -7.80 -2.65 23.06
CA ILE A 47 -6.52 -3.05 22.45
C ILE A 47 -6.64 -4.52 22.05
N VAL A 48 -6.47 -4.78 20.75
CA VAL A 48 -6.47 -6.12 20.18
C VAL A 48 -5.20 -6.34 19.35
N ILE A 49 -4.72 -7.57 19.29
CA ILE A 49 -3.59 -7.94 18.43
C ILE A 49 -4.14 -8.25 17.04
N ARG A 50 -3.53 -7.68 16.00
CA ARG A 50 -3.86 -7.97 14.59
C ARG A 50 -2.60 -8.12 13.75
N PRO A 51 -2.62 -8.97 12.71
CA PRO A 51 -1.58 -8.94 11.69
C PRO A 51 -1.70 -7.63 10.91
N MET A 52 -0.64 -6.82 10.93
CA MET A 52 -0.60 -5.50 10.33
C MET A 52 0.57 -5.38 9.36
N MET A 53 0.38 -4.60 8.30
CA MET A 53 1.40 -4.27 7.30
C MET A 53 1.39 -2.76 7.04
N TYR A 54 2.57 -2.19 6.79
CA TYR A 54 2.68 -0.86 6.21
C TYR A 54 2.65 -0.90 4.69
N LEU A 55 1.84 -0.03 4.09
CA LEU A 55 1.84 0.25 2.66
C LEU A 55 2.47 1.63 2.44
N ALA A 56 3.36 1.75 1.45
CA ALA A 56 3.93 3.02 1.04
C ALA A 56 3.70 3.25 -0.45
N LEU A 57 3.13 4.38 -0.82
CA LEU A 57 2.96 4.77 -2.22
C LEU A 57 3.88 5.95 -2.51
N SER A 58 4.92 5.72 -3.32
CA SER A 58 5.70 6.81 -3.91
C SER A 58 5.13 7.15 -5.28
N TYR A 59 4.98 8.43 -5.57
CA TYR A 59 4.37 8.92 -6.80
C TYR A 59 5.07 10.20 -7.28
N ASP A 60 5.06 10.41 -8.59
CA ASP A 60 5.58 11.62 -9.21
C ASP A 60 4.60 12.78 -9.00
N HIS A 61 4.93 13.66 -8.06
CA HIS A 61 4.07 14.78 -7.68
C HIS A 61 3.89 15.84 -8.78
N ARG A 62 4.67 15.76 -9.87
CA ARG A 62 4.48 16.59 -11.07
C ARG A 62 3.25 16.16 -11.88
N LEU A 63 2.80 14.91 -11.69
CA LEU A 63 1.73 14.28 -12.44
C LEU A 63 0.53 13.93 -11.57
N ILE A 64 0.77 13.53 -10.32
CA ILE A 64 -0.26 13.01 -9.40
C ILE A 64 -0.35 13.95 -8.20
N ASP A 65 -1.57 14.39 -7.87
CA ASP A 65 -1.81 15.19 -6.67
C ASP A 65 -1.86 14.30 -5.42
N GLY A 66 -1.51 14.88 -4.26
CA GLY A 66 -1.55 14.17 -2.98
C GLY A 66 -2.93 13.58 -2.67
N ARG A 67 -4.03 14.25 -3.04
CA ARG A 67 -5.39 13.74 -2.85
C ARG A 67 -5.60 12.44 -3.63
N GLU A 68 -5.15 12.38 -4.88
CA GLU A 68 -5.34 11.22 -5.76
C GLU A 68 -4.53 10.04 -5.24
N ALA A 69 -3.27 10.27 -4.87
CA ALA A 69 -2.40 9.24 -4.31
C ALA A 69 -2.95 8.66 -2.99
N VAL A 70 -3.39 9.53 -2.08
CA VAL A 70 -3.97 9.10 -0.79
C VAL A 70 -5.28 8.35 -1.00
N THR A 71 -6.12 8.79 -1.94
CA THR A 71 -7.38 8.12 -2.26
C THR A 71 -7.13 6.72 -2.84
N ALA A 72 -6.20 6.60 -3.80
CA ALA A 72 -5.83 5.30 -4.37
C ALA A 72 -5.27 4.35 -3.30
N LEU A 73 -4.36 4.82 -2.44
CA LEU A 73 -3.81 4.02 -1.36
C LEU A 73 -4.88 3.57 -0.35
N LYS A 74 -5.85 4.44 -0.04
CA LYS A 74 -6.99 4.11 0.82
C LYS A 74 -7.86 3.03 0.19
N ILE A 75 -8.19 3.13 -1.09
CA ILE A 75 -9.00 2.12 -1.80
C ILE A 75 -8.28 0.76 -1.76
N ILE A 76 -6.98 0.73 -2.08
CA ILE A 76 -6.17 -0.49 -2.01
C ILE A 76 -6.19 -1.08 -0.60
N LYS A 77 -5.97 -0.24 0.43
CA LYS A 77 -6.02 -0.67 1.83
C LYS A 77 -7.38 -1.28 2.19
N GLU A 78 -8.48 -0.61 1.83
CA GLU A 78 -9.84 -1.09 2.13
C GLU A 78 -10.17 -2.40 1.41
N ALA A 79 -9.74 -2.56 0.16
CA ALA A 79 -9.91 -3.80 -0.59
C ALA A 79 -9.09 -4.97 0.01
N ILE A 80 -7.92 -4.69 0.60
CA ILE A 80 -7.13 -5.70 1.31
C ILE A 80 -7.75 -6.05 2.66
N GLU A 81 -8.26 -5.06 3.40
CA GLU A 81 -8.92 -5.28 4.70
C GLU A 81 -10.28 -5.97 4.57
N ASP A 82 -11.00 -5.73 3.48
CA ASP A 82 -12.29 -6.35 3.15
C ASP A 82 -12.37 -6.71 1.65
N PRO A 83 -11.92 -7.92 1.27
CA PRO A 83 -11.91 -8.37 -0.12
C PRO A 83 -13.29 -8.48 -0.78
N THR A 84 -14.38 -8.47 -0.01
CA THR A 84 -15.74 -8.52 -0.59
C THR A 84 -16.04 -7.28 -1.43
N ARG A 85 -15.35 -6.16 -1.16
CA ARG A 85 -15.40 -4.92 -1.95
C ARG A 85 -14.89 -5.08 -3.37
N LEU A 86 -14.11 -6.13 -3.67
CA LEU A 86 -13.67 -6.41 -5.04
C LEU A 86 -14.74 -7.15 -5.85
N LEU A 87 -15.75 -7.73 -5.19
CA LEU A 87 -16.81 -8.52 -5.83
C LEU A 87 -18.02 -7.69 -6.21
N ILE A 88 -18.17 -6.54 -5.56
CA ILE A 88 -19.18 -5.53 -5.84
C ILE A 88 -18.39 -4.43 -6.51
N ASP A 89 -18.61 -4.11 -7.78
CA ASP A 89 -17.84 -3.10 -8.55
C ASP A 89 -17.93 -1.69 -7.91
N LEU A 90 -17.20 -1.49 -6.81
CA LEU A 90 -17.27 -0.34 -5.90
C LEU A 90 -15.90 0.36 -5.81
#